data_AF-A0AAE7CTK9-F1
#
_entry.id   AF-A0AAE7CTK9-F1
#
_cell.length_a   1.000
_cell.length_b   1.000
_cell.length_c   1.000
_cell.angle_alpha   90.00
_cell.angle_beta   90.00
_cell.angle_gamma   90.00
#
_symmetry.space_group_name_H-M   'P 1'
#
loop_
_entity.id
_entity.type
_entity.pdbx_description
1 polymer ?
#
loop_
_entity_poly.entity_id
_entity_poly.type
_entity_poly.pdbx_seq_one_letter_code
_entity_poly.pdbx_strand_id
1 'polypeptide(L)'
;MIQNRSFRDYIASRFHSELFEVVSKYITIFSNELKLQLWQQSIAQFEDLGLSKLNVLFVYVDDQPKMKICFDVVVDAEIIDQQSPNHYSEPNVYHLWLKLGCFGDLDCDLDDFQVLSIKIYDRNTDHENSLSDELIPYICTEGLDKVALDFVARYYPEALEKPMPIDPYELAHRMSLEVKQRDISKDCSIFGQIFFQDSEGIFYDRQKDKMVVETVKAKTIFVDPRAYFLRNLGSVNNTIVHECVHWDKHRKAIKLENFYDNDATKIVCSVTGSVAGIQKEAIEWIEWQANKLAPRIQMPFIMFQLKAQELIEKYKIELQSSELVDFLEPVIDELADFFEVSRLAAKIRMIDTGYYEARNVFIYIDGKYIRPYTYTKDAIGENQTFCIDLADALTESVVSSGFKERLQTGDYLYIESHFCLNDPKYIEDNQLTEYARLHLDECCLIFDLKISADNQYDENYHFLCFLNRDMASNVIFEARFSDCDTLNHAEKLADYHAEVLKVAQSLPMTFSGALDKLIEWSDMTIEALAEASEISEKTIQRLRYNEPDNVSIESVVQLCIGMQLEPMLSDYLLKASGKSLMMTAQHTMYYFLLHSYYTHSIYECNEMLADQNLKLLGRKNRGIEAVI
;
A
#
# COMPACT_ATOMS: atom_id res chain seq x y z
N MET A 1 3.52 31.15 -12.70
CA MET A 1 2.67 30.83 -11.54
C MET A 1 1.58 29.93 -12.08
N ILE A 2 1.47 28.70 -11.57
CA ILE A 2 0.38 27.79 -11.94
C ILE A 2 -0.89 28.42 -11.38
N GLN A 3 -1.79 28.86 -12.25
CA GLN A 3 -3.06 29.47 -11.86
C GLN A 3 -3.99 28.32 -11.46
N ASN A 4 -4.55 28.35 -10.26
CA ASN A 4 -5.53 27.35 -9.81
C ASN A 4 -6.69 27.29 -10.81
N ARG A 5 -6.98 26.10 -11.34
CA ARG A 5 -8.07 25.84 -12.29
C ARG A 5 -9.30 25.41 -11.50
N SER A 6 -10.20 26.36 -11.26
CA SER A 6 -11.32 26.27 -10.32
C SER A 6 -12.63 26.49 -11.07
N PHE A 7 -13.60 25.57 -10.97
CA PHE A 7 -14.90 25.77 -11.62
C PHE A 7 -15.59 27.02 -11.09
N ARG A 8 -15.46 27.29 -9.79
CA ARG A 8 -15.93 28.52 -9.16
C ARG A 8 -15.32 29.77 -9.79
N ASP A 9 -14.00 29.79 -10.02
CA ASP A 9 -13.34 30.93 -10.67
C ASP A 9 -13.73 31.06 -12.15
N TYR A 10 -13.94 29.94 -12.86
CA TYR A 10 -14.43 29.93 -14.23
C TYR A 10 -15.81 30.56 -14.33
N ILE A 11 -16.76 30.15 -13.48
CA ILE A 11 -18.11 30.74 -13.41
C ILE A 11 -18.04 32.23 -13.06
N ALA A 12 -17.23 32.58 -12.06
CA ALA A 12 -17.06 33.96 -11.61
C ALA A 12 -16.50 34.87 -12.72
N SER A 13 -15.68 34.33 -13.63
CA SER A 13 -15.12 35.09 -14.74
C SER A 13 -16.02 35.10 -15.97
N ARG A 14 -16.50 33.93 -16.43
CA ARG A 14 -17.24 33.80 -17.70
C ARG A 14 -18.64 34.38 -17.62
N PHE A 15 -19.36 34.13 -16.52
CA PHE A 15 -20.78 34.45 -16.38
C PHE A 15 -21.04 35.62 -15.42
N HIS A 16 -20.02 36.44 -15.14
CA HIS A 16 -20.15 37.57 -14.20
C HIS A 16 -21.29 38.52 -14.57
N SER A 17 -21.39 38.85 -15.87
CA SER A 17 -22.37 39.83 -16.36
C SER A 17 -23.80 39.28 -16.28
N GLU A 18 -23.99 38.03 -16.66
CA GLU A 18 -25.26 37.30 -16.60
C GLU A 18 -25.74 37.16 -15.16
N LEU A 19 -24.85 36.76 -14.25
CA LEU A 19 -25.14 36.68 -12.81
C LEU A 19 -25.49 38.06 -12.24
N PHE A 20 -24.74 39.11 -12.60
CA PHE A 20 -25.00 40.48 -12.15
C PHE A 20 -26.37 40.98 -12.63
N GLU A 21 -26.71 40.76 -13.90
CA GLU A 21 -28.00 41.17 -14.47
C GLU A 21 -29.17 40.46 -13.79
N VAL A 22 -29.04 39.14 -13.59
CA VAL A 22 -30.07 38.31 -12.97
C VAL A 22 -30.29 38.69 -11.50
N VAL A 23 -29.21 38.89 -10.73
CA VAL A 23 -29.30 39.32 -9.32
C VAL A 23 -29.82 40.75 -9.22
N SER A 24 -29.40 41.66 -10.10
CA SER A 24 -29.92 43.03 -10.13
C SER A 24 -31.44 43.05 -10.36
N LYS A 25 -31.94 42.29 -11.33
CA LYS A 25 -33.39 42.13 -11.57
C LYS A 25 -34.11 41.55 -10.35
N TYR A 26 -33.52 40.55 -9.70
CA TYR A 26 -34.09 39.97 -8.48
C TYR A 26 -34.24 41.02 -7.37
N ILE A 27 -33.20 41.81 -7.10
CA ILE A 27 -33.23 42.88 -6.08
C ILE A 27 -34.30 43.92 -6.41
N THR A 28 -34.46 44.30 -7.67
CA THR A 28 -35.51 45.25 -8.10
C THR A 28 -36.91 44.67 -7.89
N ILE A 29 -37.14 43.41 -8.28
CA ILE A 29 -38.46 42.76 -8.18
C ILE A 29 -38.87 42.55 -6.72
N PHE A 30 -37.95 42.05 -5.87
CA PHE A 30 -38.20 41.73 -4.48
C PHE A 30 -37.83 42.88 -3.51
N SER A 31 -37.68 44.10 -4.03
CA SER A 31 -37.19 45.27 -3.28
C SER A 31 -37.96 45.53 -1.98
N ASN A 32 -39.29 45.41 -1.99
CA ASN A 32 -40.12 45.66 -0.80
C ASN A 32 -39.89 44.62 0.32
N GLU A 33 -39.74 43.35 -0.04
CA GLU A 33 -39.50 42.26 0.90
C GLU A 33 -38.09 42.35 1.49
N LEU A 34 -37.10 42.65 0.64
CA LEU A 34 -35.73 42.89 1.06
C LEU A 34 -35.65 44.09 2.00
N LYS A 35 -36.31 45.22 1.69
CA LYS A 35 -36.38 46.39 2.58
C LYS A 35 -36.91 46.03 3.97
N LEU A 36 -37.96 45.21 4.06
CA LEU A 36 -38.51 44.76 5.35
C LEU A 36 -37.50 43.92 6.15
N GLN A 37 -36.72 43.08 5.49
CA GLN A 37 -35.65 42.31 6.15
C GLN A 37 -34.48 43.22 6.59
N LEU A 38 -34.10 44.21 5.76
CA LEU A 38 -33.06 45.19 6.06
C LEU A 38 -33.40 46.07 7.26
N TRP A 39 -34.67 46.48 7.39
CA TRP A 39 -35.16 47.28 8.52
C TRP A 39 -35.03 46.57 9.88
N GLN A 40 -34.94 45.24 9.89
CA GLN A 40 -34.69 44.48 11.12
C GLN A 40 -33.21 44.50 11.54
N GLN A 41 -32.31 44.88 10.63
CA GLN A 41 -30.85 44.84 10.82
C GLN A 41 -30.19 46.24 10.81
N SER A 42 -30.89 47.28 10.32
CA SER A 42 -30.39 48.66 10.26
C SER A 42 -31.51 49.69 10.51
N ILE A 43 -31.16 50.83 11.11
CA ILE A 43 -32.05 51.99 11.34
C ILE A 43 -32.21 52.84 10.05
N ALA A 44 -31.40 52.57 9.02
CA ALA A 44 -31.42 53.32 7.77
C ALA A 44 -32.66 52.96 6.91
N GLN A 45 -33.35 54.00 6.41
CA GLN A 45 -34.43 53.84 5.44
C GLN A 45 -33.83 53.77 4.04
N PHE A 46 -33.99 52.62 3.37
CA PHE A 46 -33.55 52.44 1.99
C PHE A 46 -34.68 52.77 1.02
N GLU A 47 -34.47 53.74 0.13
CA GLU A 47 -35.47 54.19 -0.84
C GLU A 47 -35.35 53.45 -2.18
N ASP A 48 -34.14 53.26 -2.71
CA ASP A 48 -33.92 52.62 -4.01
C ASP A 48 -32.73 51.65 -3.97
N LEU A 49 -33.03 50.34 -3.89
CA LEU A 49 -31.99 49.31 -3.75
C LEU A 49 -31.35 49.01 -5.10
N GLY A 50 -30.04 49.24 -5.20
CA GLY A 50 -29.23 48.90 -6.36
C GLY A 50 -28.11 47.92 -6.01
N LEU A 51 -27.80 47.02 -6.95
CA LEU A 51 -26.61 46.18 -6.87
C LEU A 51 -25.37 47.00 -7.27
N SER A 52 -24.42 47.14 -6.35
CA SER A 52 -23.13 47.81 -6.57
C SER A 52 -22.08 46.83 -7.08
N LYS A 53 -21.96 45.69 -6.40
CA LYS A 53 -20.94 44.68 -6.64
C LYS A 53 -21.49 43.29 -6.42
N LEU A 54 -20.96 42.32 -7.18
CA LEU A 54 -21.30 40.92 -7.03
C LEU A 54 -20.01 40.10 -6.98
N ASN A 55 -19.85 39.31 -5.91
CA ASN A 55 -18.73 38.38 -5.76
C ASN A 55 -19.27 36.96 -5.67
N VAL A 56 -18.73 36.04 -6.48
CA VAL A 56 -19.01 34.60 -6.31
C VAL A 56 -18.22 34.10 -5.11
N LEU A 57 -18.89 33.53 -4.12
CA LEU A 57 -18.28 32.96 -2.93
C LEU A 57 -17.95 31.48 -3.15
N PHE A 58 -18.98 30.68 -3.44
CA PHE A 58 -18.88 29.23 -3.58
C PHE A 58 -19.65 28.76 -4.81
N VAL A 59 -19.21 27.66 -5.41
CA VAL A 59 -20.00 26.91 -6.40
C VAL A 59 -20.07 25.46 -5.93
N TYR A 60 -21.27 24.95 -5.77
CA TYR A 60 -21.51 23.54 -5.45
C TYR A 60 -22.05 22.85 -6.69
N VAL A 61 -21.36 21.81 -7.16
CA VAL A 61 -21.71 21.14 -8.41
C VAL A 61 -22.26 19.76 -8.11
N ASP A 62 -23.39 19.42 -8.74
CA ASP A 62 -24.04 18.13 -8.70
C ASP A 62 -23.95 17.45 -10.07
N ASP A 63 -23.46 16.21 -10.07
CA ASP A 63 -23.20 15.42 -11.26
C ASP A 63 -24.52 15.00 -11.94
N GLN A 64 -24.63 15.28 -13.25
CA GLN A 64 -25.77 14.88 -14.07
C GLN A 64 -25.32 13.97 -15.22
N PRO A 65 -26.23 13.15 -15.81
CA PRO A 65 -25.87 12.24 -16.88
C PRO A 65 -25.15 12.91 -18.06
N LYS A 66 -24.18 12.20 -18.64
CA LYS A 66 -23.30 12.68 -19.72
C LYS A 66 -22.39 13.83 -19.28
N MET A 67 -22.45 14.99 -19.93
CA MET A 67 -21.61 16.16 -19.66
C MET A 67 -22.39 17.31 -19.02
N LYS A 68 -23.65 17.06 -18.65
CA LYS A 68 -24.51 18.03 -17.97
C LYS A 68 -24.12 18.20 -16.51
N ILE A 69 -24.37 19.38 -15.96
CA ILE A 69 -24.18 19.68 -14.54
C ILE A 69 -25.32 20.56 -14.04
N CYS A 70 -25.78 20.28 -12.83
CA CYS A 70 -26.58 21.21 -12.04
C CYS A 70 -25.65 21.80 -10.98
N PHE A 71 -25.74 23.09 -10.70
CA PHE A 71 -24.84 23.69 -9.72
C PHE A 71 -25.45 24.91 -9.04
N ASP A 72 -25.13 25.09 -7.77
CA ASP A 72 -25.53 26.24 -6.99
C ASP A 72 -24.39 27.25 -6.93
N VAL A 73 -24.63 28.47 -7.41
CA VAL A 73 -23.70 29.59 -7.31
C VAL A 73 -24.10 30.45 -6.11
N VAL A 74 -23.27 30.46 -5.09
CA VAL A 74 -23.46 31.34 -3.92
C VAL A 74 -22.73 32.63 -4.16
N VAL A 75 -23.46 33.75 -4.11
CA VAL A 75 -22.93 35.09 -4.36
C VAL A 75 -23.13 36.00 -3.16
N ASP A 76 -22.17 36.88 -2.93
CA ASP A 76 -22.30 38.05 -2.06
C ASP A 76 -22.70 39.25 -2.92
N ALA A 77 -23.94 39.71 -2.73
CA ALA A 77 -24.48 40.88 -3.40
C ALA A 77 -24.33 42.11 -2.50
N GLU A 78 -23.50 43.05 -2.95
CA GLU A 78 -23.32 44.36 -2.32
C GLU A 78 -24.43 45.31 -2.78
N ILE A 79 -25.35 45.64 -1.88
CA ILE A 79 -26.53 46.46 -2.15
C ILE A 79 -26.32 47.85 -1.54
N ILE A 80 -26.59 48.88 -2.33
CA ILE A 80 -26.52 50.29 -1.94
C ILE A 80 -27.84 51.00 -2.22
N ASP A 81 -28.09 52.09 -1.51
CA ASP A 81 -29.19 53.00 -1.86
C ASP A 81 -28.76 53.95 -2.98
N GLN A 82 -29.37 53.83 -4.16
CA GLN A 82 -29.07 54.65 -5.33
C GLN A 82 -29.51 56.12 -5.16
N GLN A 83 -30.41 56.42 -4.21
CA GLN A 83 -30.97 57.76 -4.00
C GLN A 83 -30.42 58.48 -2.76
N SER A 84 -29.34 57.97 -2.14
CA SER A 84 -28.78 58.55 -0.91
C SER A 84 -28.47 60.06 -1.04
N PRO A 85 -29.09 60.93 -0.22
CA PRO A 85 -29.09 62.38 -0.44
C PRO A 85 -27.79 63.13 -0.07
N ASN A 86 -26.73 62.45 0.40
CA ASN A 86 -25.50 63.12 0.86
C ASN A 86 -24.26 62.74 0.04
N HIS A 87 -23.76 63.68 -0.78
CA HIS A 87 -22.46 63.57 -1.47
C HIS A 87 -21.22 63.63 -0.54
N TYR A 88 -21.41 63.70 0.78
CA TYR A 88 -20.32 63.87 1.77
C TYR A 88 -20.20 62.71 2.79
N SER A 89 -21.02 61.66 2.69
CA SER A 89 -20.96 60.47 3.55
C SER A 89 -20.95 59.20 2.71
N GLU A 90 -20.16 58.20 3.10
CA GLU A 90 -20.14 56.90 2.44
C GLU A 90 -21.56 56.29 2.42
N PRO A 91 -22.01 55.72 1.29
CA PRO A 91 -23.33 55.10 1.19
C PRO A 91 -23.42 53.91 2.15
N ASN A 92 -24.61 53.68 2.73
CA ASN A 92 -24.83 52.47 3.52
C ASN A 92 -24.73 51.26 2.60
N VAL A 93 -23.75 50.40 2.86
CA VAL A 93 -23.52 49.15 2.13
C VAL A 93 -24.16 48.00 2.90
N TYR A 94 -24.93 47.17 2.20
CA TYR A 94 -25.51 45.95 2.73
C TYR A 94 -25.03 44.73 1.93
N HIS A 95 -24.74 43.63 2.62
CA HIS A 95 -24.34 42.37 1.99
C HIS A 95 -25.46 41.35 2.10
N LEU A 96 -25.94 40.87 0.95
CA LEU A 96 -26.94 39.81 0.87
C LEU A 96 -26.35 38.59 0.19
N TRP A 97 -26.33 37.46 0.89
CA TRP A 97 -25.91 36.19 0.30
C TRP A 97 -27.09 35.54 -0.41
N LEU A 98 -26.93 35.25 -1.69
CA LEU A 98 -27.93 34.59 -2.53
C LEU A 98 -27.37 33.27 -3.05
N LYS A 99 -28.25 32.26 -3.14
CA LYS A 99 -27.97 30.99 -3.82
C LYS A 99 -28.73 30.97 -5.14
N LEU A 100 -28.00 30.83 -6.23
CA LEU A 100 -28.54 30.72 -7.58
C LEU A 100 -28.43 29.27 -8.04
N GLY A 101 -29.56 28.60 -8.23
CA GLY A 101 -29.58 27.25 -8.81
C GLY A 101 -29.45 27.35 -10.32
N CYS A 102 -28.41 26.72 -10.87
CA CYS A 102 -28.00 26.84 -12.26
C CYS A 102 -27.91 25.48 -12.95
N PHE A 103 -27.91 25.51 -14.27
CA PHE A 103 -27.75 24.35 -15.14
C PHE A 103 -26.86 24.71 -16.34
N GLY A 104 -26.11 23.72 -16.85
CA GLY A 104 -25.46 23.80 -18.16
C GLY A 104 -24.89 22.47 -18.63
N ASP A 105 -24.53 22.40 -19.91
CA ASP A 105 -23.87 21.26 -20.54
C ASP A 105 -22.42 21.60 -20.92
N LEU A 106 -21.47 20.84 -20.38
CA LEU A 106 -20.06 21.01 -20.67
C LEU A 106 -19.70 20.64 -22.12
N ASP A 107 -20.49 19.79 -22.80
CA ASP A 107 -20.28 19.49 -24.23
C ASP A 107 -20.54 20.71 -25.12
N CYS A 108 -21.35 21.67 -24.65
CA CYS A 108 -21.66 22.92 -25.32
C CYS A 108 -20.85 24.10 -24.74
N ASP A 109 -19.73 23.84 -24.06
CA ASP A 109 -18.91 24.85 -23.40
C ASP A 109 -19.67 25.75 -22.40
N LEU A 110 -20.79 25.25 -21.87
CA LEU A 110 -21.75 25.98 -21.04
C LEU A 110 -22.41 27.18 -21.75
N ASP A 111 -22.46 27.20 -23.08
CA ASP A 111 -23.21 28.20 -23.86
C ASP A 111 -24.73 28.12 -23.62
N ASP A 112 -25.21 27.00 -23.08
CA ASP A 112 -26.60 26.77 -22.67
C ASP A 112 -26.87 27.11 -21.19
N PHE A 113 -25.95 27.83 -20.54
CA PHE A 113 -26.03 28.23 -19.15
C PHE A 113 -27.36 28.92 -18.81
N GLN A 114 -27.99 28.43 -17.74
CA GLN A 114 -29.29 28.92 -17.27
C GLN A 114 -29.30 29.07 -15.76
N VAL A 115 -29.80 30.21 -15.28
CA VAL A 115 -30.19 30.39 -13.88
C VAL A 115 -31.65 29.95 -13.74
N LEU A 116 -31.88 28.87 -13.00
CA LEU A 116 -33.18 28.25 -12.79
C LEU A 116 -33.92 28.82 -11.58
N SER A 117 -33.19 29.21 -10.54
CA SER A 117 -33.77 29.74 -9.31
C SER A 117 -32.83 30.68 -8.57
N ILE A 118 -33.39 31.55 -7.75
CA ILE A 118 -32.66 32.43 -6.85
C ILE A 118 -33.37 32.39 -5.50
N LYS A 119 -32.61 32.12 -4.44
CA LYS A 119 -33.12 32.20 -3.07
C LYS A 119 -32.09 32.86 -2.16
N ILE A 120 -32.54 33.35 -1.00
CA ILE A 120 -31.62 33.78 0.06
C ILE A 120 -30.82 32.56 0.52
N TYR A 121 -29.51 32.74 0.67
CA TYR A 121 -28.63 31.66 1.06
C TYR A 121 -29.01 31.14 2.46
N ASP A 122 -29.16 29.82 2.55
CA ASP A 122 -29.23 29.06 3.79
C ASP A 122 -28.09 28.03 3.77
N ARG A 123 -27.69 27.54 4.95
CA ARG A 123 -26.55 26.61 5.05
C ARG A 123 -26.89 25.18 4.60
N ASN A 124 -28.14 24.90 4.22
CA ASN A 124 -28.53 23.55 3.84
C ASN A 124 -28.07 23.26 2.41
N THR A 125 -27.44 22.09 2.23
CA THR A 125 -27.00 21.60 0.93
C THR A 125 -27.83 20.38 0.56
N ASP A 126 -28.43 20.42 -0.63
CA ASP A 126 -29.31 19.38 -1.17
C ASP A 126 -28.59 18.57 -2.28
N HIS A 127 -27.27 18.38 -2.15
CA HIS A 127 -26.45 17.71 -3.17
C HIS A 127 -26.24 16.23 -2.80
N GLU A 128 -26.62 15.33 -3.70
CA GLU A 128 -26.45 13.88 -3.53
C GLU A 128 -25.23 13.35 -4.28
N ASN A 129 -24.89 13.93 -5.45
CA ASN A 129 -23.78 13.49 -6.30
C ASN A 129 -22.78 14.62 -6.53
N SER A 130 -22.23 15.16 -5.45
CA SER A 130 -21.33 16.30 -5.51
C SER A 130 -20.05 16.03 -6.30
N LEU A 131 -19.59 17.03 -7.06
CA LEU A 131 -18.26 17.09 -7.66
C LEU A 131 -17.39 18.09 -6.89
N SER A 132 -16.07 17.93 -6.95
CA SER A 132 -15.12 18.92 -6.46
C SER A 132 -15.11 20.19 -7.31
N ASP A 133 -14.38 21.20 -6.87
CA ASP A 133 -14.19 22.45 -7.64
C ASP A 133 -13.43 22.19 -8.96
N GLU A 134 -12.67 21.11 -9.06
CA GLU A 134 -12.04 20.59 -10.28
C GLU A 134 -12.96 19.65 -11.09
N LEU A 135 -14.24 19.54 -10.73
CA LEU A 135 -15.24 18.64 -11.32
C LEU A 135 -14.90 17.13 -11.23
N ILE A 136 -14.17 16.74 -10.18
CA ILE A 136 -13.85 15.33 -9.90
C ILE A 136 -14.94 14.75 -8.99
N PRO A 137 -15.51 13.56 -9.28
CA PRO A 137 -16.51 12.94 -8.42
C PRO A 137 -15.97 12.61 -7.02
N TYR A 138 -16.75 12.87 -5.97
CA TYR A 138 -16.40 12.39 -4.63
C TYR A 138 -16.75 10.91 -4.48
N ILE A 139 -15.72 10.05 -4.41
CA ILE A 139 -15.88 8.60 -4.17
C ILE A 139 -15.14 8.22 -2.89
N CYS A 140 -15.88 7.80 -1.86
CA CYS A 140 -15.28 7.26 -0.64
C CYS A 140 -14.95 5.78 -0.78
N THR A 141 -14.03 5.29 0.05
CA THR A 141 -13.55 3.89 0.02
C THR A 141 -14.68 2.88 0.16
N GLU A 142 -15.65 3.13 1.05
CA GLU A 142 -16.81 2.27 1.29
C GLU A 142 -17.79 2.24 0.11
N GLY A 143 -17.76 3.27 -0.74
CA GLY A 143 -18.61 3.42 -1.91
C GLY A 143 -18.05 2.80 -3.20
N LEU A 144 -16.78 2.38 -3.21
CA LEU A 144 -16.10 1.91 -4.43
C LEU A 144 -16.81 0.73 -5.11
N ASP A 145 -17.25 -0.27 -4.34
CA ASP A 145 -17.94 -1.44 -4.89
C ASP A 145 -19.33 -1.09 -5.43
N LYS A 146 -20.01 -0.11 -4.84
CA LYS A 146 -21.28 0.41 -5.39
C LYS A 146 -21.04 1.13 -6.72
N VAL A 147 -20.01 1.97 -6.81
CA VAL A 147 -19.67 2.66 -8.06
C VAL A 147 -19.27 1.66 -9.15
N ALA A 148 -18.49 0.63 -8.81
CA ALA A 148 -18.13 -0.44 -9.74
C ALA A 148 -19.36 -1.23 -10.20
N LEU A 149 -20.27 -1.57 -9.28
CA LEU A 149 -21.55 -2.23 -9.61
C LEU A 149 -22.37 -1.39 -10.60
N ASP A 150 -22.54 -0.09 -10.33
CA ASP A 150 -23.30 0.81 -11.20
C ASP A 150 -22.64 0.94 -12.59
N PHE A 151 -21.31 0.91 -12.65
CA PHE A 151 -20.55 0.90 -13.90
C PHE A 151 -20.81 -0.39 -14.70
N VAL A 152 -20.67 -1.55 -14.07
CA VAL A 152 -20.89 -2.85 -14.73
C VAL A 152 -22.35 -2.98 -15.17
N ALA A 153 -23.31 -2.53 -14.35
CA ALA A 153 -24.73 -2.56 -14.71
C ALA A 153 -25.05 -1.76 -15.99
N ARG A 154 -24.31 -0.67 -16.26
CA ARG A 154 -24.50 0.15 -17.47
C ARG A 154 -23.89 -0.47 -18.72
N TYR A 155 -22.69 -1.04 -18.60
CA TYR A 155 -21.88 -1.40 -19.78
C TYR A 155 -21.71 -2.91 -19.97
N TYR A 156 -21.89 -3.73 -18.94
CA TYR A 156 -21.68 -5.17 -18.98
C TYR A 156 -22.63 -5.93 -18.01
N PRO A 157 -23.95 -5.75 -18.12
CA PRO A 157 -24.92 -6.21 -17.12
C PRO A 157 -24.93 -7.74 -16.92
N GLU A 158 -24.60 -8.52 -17.95
CA GLU A 158 -24.53 -9.98 -17.85
C GLU A 158 -23.46 -10.48 -16.88
N ALA A 159 -22.42 -9.67 -16.61
CA ALA A 159 -21.40 -9.96 -15.61
C ALA A 159 -21.90 -9.73 -14.17
N LEU A 160 -23.19 -9.42 -13.99
CA LEU A 160 -23.87 -9.38 -12.69
C LEU A 160 -24.86 -10.54 -12.50
N GLU A 161 -25.06 -11.38 -13.52
CA GLU A 161 -25.99 -12.52 -13.44
C GLU A 161 -25.30 -13.80 -12.98
N LYS A 162 -24.05 -14.00 -13.40
CA LYS A 162 -23.22 -15.16 -13.05
C LYS A 162 -21.74 -14.79 -13.09
N PRO A 163 -20.87 -15.51 -12.36
CA PRO A 163 -19.43 -15.32 -12.47
C PRO A 163 -18.94 -15.52 -13.91
N MET A 164 -18.22 -14.53 -14.42
CA MET A 164 -17.57 -14.57 -15.72
C MET A 164 -16.46 -13.51 -15.81
N PRO A 165 -15.45 -13.70 -16.67
CA PRO A 165 -14.53 -12.62 -17.02
C PRO A 165 -15.26 -11.52 -17.80
N ILE A 166 -14.80 -10.29 -17.61
CA ILE A 166 -15.20 -9.13 -18.43
C ILE A 166 -14.12 -8.92 -19.48
N ASP A 167 -14.49 -9.06 -20.76
CA ASP A 167 -13.59 -8.72 -21.86
C ASP A 167 -13.41 -7.20 -21.92
N PRO A 168 -12.19 -6.67 -21.68
CA PRO A 168 -11.95 -5.23 -21.65
C PRO A 168 -12.13 -4.54 -23.01
N TYR A 169 -11.88 -5.26 -24.12
CA TYR A 169 -12.06 -4.71 -25.46
C TYR A 169 -13.54 -4.57 -25.80
N GLU A 170 -14.35 -5.57 -25.44
CA GLU A 170 -15.81 -5.49 -25.59
C GLU A 170 -16.41 -4.43 -24.67
N LEU A 171 -15.94 -4.33 -23.42
CA LEU A 171 -16.35 -3.27 -22.51
C LEU A 171 -16.08 -1.88 -23.11
N ALA A 172 -14.85 -1.64 -23.58
CA ALA A 172 -14.48 -0.38 -24.23
C ALA A 172 -15.33 -0.10 -25.48
N HIS A 173 -15.55 -1.12 -26.31
CA HIS A 173 -16.40 -1.02 -27.50
C HIS A 173 -17.85 -0.62 -27.15
N ARG A 174 -18.45 -1.20 -26.10
CA ARG A 174 -19.78 -0.83 -25.60
C ARG A 174 -19.85 0.61 -25.09
N MET A 175 -18.73 1.13 -24.58
CA MET A 175 -18.58 2.55 -24.22
C MET A 175 -18.32 3.46 -25.42
N SER A 176 -18.30 2.91 -26.64
CA SER A 176 -17.93 3.59 -27.89
C SER A 176 -16.48 4.13 -27.88
N LEU A 177 -15.58 3.36 -27.27
CA LEU A 177 -14.14 3.61 -27.25
C LEU A 177 -13.41 2.68 -28.22
N GLU A 178 -12.33 3.16 -28.81
CA GLU A 178 -11.42 2.37 -29.65
C GLU A 178 -10.16 2.04 -28.85
N VAL A 179 -9.76 0.77 -28.80
CA VAL A 179 -8.51 0.35 -28.15
C VAL A 179 -7.45 0.03 -29.20
N LYS A 180 -6.25 0.61 -29.04
CA LYS A 180 -5.09 0.39 -29.90
C LYS A 180 -3.88 -0.02 -29.09
N GLN A 181 -3.13 -1.01 -29.57
CA GLN A 181 -1.84 -1.37 -28.98
C GLN A 181 -0.73 -0.55 -29.64
N ARG A 182 0.14 0.06 -28.83
CA ARG A 182 1.25 0.87 -29.34
C ARG A 182 2.39 0.91 -28.32
N ASP A 183 3.63 0.86 -28.81
CA ASP A 183 4.80 1.23 -28.01
C ASP A 183 4.69 2.71 -27.59
N ILE A 184 4.43 2.99 -26.31
CA ILE A 184 4.17 4.36 -25.83
C ILE A 184 5.48 5.03 -25.42
N SER A 185 6.23 4.43 -24.48
CA SER A 185 7.52 4.96 -24.02
C SER A 185 8.67 3.98 -24.26
N LYS A 186 9.90 4.48 -24.36
CA LYS A 186 11.08 3.63 -24.64
C LYS A 186 11.36 2.63 -23.51
N ASP A 187 11.22 3.10 -22.27
CA ASP A 187 11.46 2.38 -21.02
C ASP A 187 10.23 1.64 -20.47
N CYS A 188 9.09 1.68 -21.17
CA CYS A 188 7.82 1.08 -20.77
C CYS A 188 7.25 1.62 -19.44
N SER A 189 7.61 2.87 -19.09
CA SER A 189 7.07 3.62 -17.94
C SER A 189 5.60 4.04 -18.07
N ILE A 190 5.02 3.98 -19.27
CA ILE A 190 3.63 4.36 -19.55
C ILE A 190 2.85 3.11 -19.95
N PHE A 191 1.82 2.78 -19.17
CA PHE A 191 1.00 1.57 -19.38
C PHE A 191 -0.13 1.83 -20.39
N GLY A 192 -0.80 2.97 -20.25
CA GLY A 192 -1.97 3.33 -21.04
C GLY A 192 -2.15 4.85 -21.16
N GLN A 193 -2.94 5.25 -22.15
CA GLN A 193 -3.36 6.65 -22.37
C GLN A 193 -4.75 6.69 -23.00
N ILE A 194 -5.66 7.51 -22.46
CA ILE A 194 -6.95 7.85 -23.06
C ILE A 194 -6.93 9.28 -23.63
N PHE A 195 -7.42 9.42 -24.87
CA PHE A 195 -7.57 10.71 -25.55
C PHE A 195 -9.02 11.19 -25.48
N PHE A 196 -9.24 12.34 -24.82
CA PHE A 196 -10.57 12.94 -24.65
C PHE A 196 -11.03 13.78 -25.83
N GLN A 197 -10.07 14.28 -26.62
CA GLN A 197 -10.29 15.09 -27.81
C GLN A 197 -9.34 14.65 -28.93
N ASP A 198 -9.62 15.11 -30.16
CA ASP A 198 -8.71 14.93 -31.28
C ASP A 198 -7.41 15.72 -30.99
N SER A 199 -6.27 15.05 -30.94
CA SER A 199 -4.98 15.70 -30.62
C SER A 199 -3.77 14.93 -31.14
N GLU A 200 -2.56 15.39 -30.79
CA GLU A 200 -1.31 14.72 -31.12
C GLU A 200 -0.83 13.80 -29.96
N GLY A 201 -0.61 12.53 -30.30
CA GLY A 201 0.00 11.52 -29.43
C GLY A 201 1.50 11.40 -29.68
N ILE A 202 2.28 11.18 -28.63
CA ILE A 202 3.72 10.94 -28.73
C ILE A 202 3.96 9.48 -28.37
N PHE A 203 4.47 8.71 -29.34
CA PHE A 203 4.67 7.27 -29.22
C PHE A 203 6.12 6.90 -29.54
N TYR A 204 6.57 5.75 -29.05
CA TYR A 204 7.90 5.24 -29.34
C TYR A 204 7.89 4.41 -30.65
N ASP A 205 8.78 4.74 -31.57
CA ASP A 205 9.05 3.94 -32.78
C ASP A 205 10.34 3.14 -32.57
N ARG A 206 10.18 1.84 -32.31
CA ARG A 206 11.28 0.92 -32.03
C ARG A 206 12.23 0.73 -33.22
N GLN A 207 11.72 0.83 -34.45
CA GLN A 207 12.58 0.67 -35.63
C GLN A 207 13.51 1.87 -35.82
N LYS A 208 13.05 3.05 -35.42
CA LYS A 208 13.80 4.30 -35.55
C LYS A 208 14.50 4.74 -34.26
N ASP A 209 14.29 4.01 -33.16
CA ASP A 209 14.72 4.34 -31.79
C ASP A 209 14.46 5.82 -31.42
N LYS A 210 13.22 6.28 -31.64
CA LYS A 210 12.84 7.68 -31.35
C LYS A 210 11.37 7.81 -31.02
N MET A 211 11.02 8.89 -30.33
CA MET A 211 9.64 9.32 -30.17
C MET A 211 9.13 9.92 -31.48
N VAL A 212 7.91 9.55 -31.86
CA VAL A 212 7.20 10.02 -33.04
C VAL A 212 5.86 10.61 -32.64
N VAL A 213 5.44 11.63 -33.36
CA VAL A 213 4.14 12.27 -33.16
C VAL A 213 3.15 11.70 -34.17
N GLU A 214 1.98 11.31 -33.70
CA GLU A 214 0.89 10.77 -34.50
C GLU A 214 -0.42 11.50 -34.18
N THR A 215 -1.26 11.77 -35.19
CA THR A 215 -2.60 12.32 -34.96
C THR A 215 -3.51 11.25 -34.40
N VAL A 216 -4.18 11.56 -33.29
CA VAL A 216 -5.06 10.65 -32.55
C VAL A 216 -6.48 11.23 -32.52
N LYS A 217 -7.47 10.37 -32.65
CA LYS A 217 -8.89 10.72 -32.49
C LYS A 217 -9.33 10.62 -31.03
N ALA A 218 -10.25 11.48 -30.62
CA ALA A 218 -10.95 11.35 -29.36
C ALA A 218 -11.54 9.94 -29.20
N LYS A 219 -11.75 9.49 -27.96
CA LYS A 219 -12.27 8.14 -27.63
C LYS A 219 -11.32 7.00 -27.98
N THR A 220 -10.02 7.29 -28.10
CA THR A 220 -9.01 6.26 -28.37
C THR A 220 -8.21 5.98 -27.10
N ILE A 221 -8.20 4.73 -26.67
CA ILE A 221 -7.31 4.17 -25.66
C ILE A 221 -6.09 3.59 -26.36
N PHE A 222 -4.90 3.97 -25.91
CA PHE A 222 -3.65 3.28 -26.24
C PHE A 222 -3.16 2.49 -25.05
N VAL A 223 -2.67 1.28 -25.30
CA VAL A 223 -2.01 0.44 -24.30
C VAL A 223 -0.67 -0.07 -24.81
N ASP A 224 0.35 -0.09 -23.95
CA ASP A 224 1.67 -0.62 -24.29
C ASP A 224 1.77 -2.11 -23.92
N PRO A 225 1.79 -3.03 -24.90
CA PRO A 225 1.89 -4.46 -24.61
C PRO A 225 3.24 -4.86 -24.01
N ARG A 226 4.29 -4.02 -24.08
CA ARG A 226 5.59 -4.31 -23.44
C ARG A 226 5.60 -3.98 -21.97
N ALA A 227 4.75 -3.05 -21.53
CA ALA A 227 4.66 -2.69 -20.13
C ALA A 227 4.11 -3.84 -19.26
N TYR A 228 3.52 -4.86 -19.90
CA TYR A 228 3.20 -6.18 -19.34
C TYR A 228 4.38 -6.85 -18.62
N PHE A 229 5.61 -6.72 -19.15
CA PHE A 229 6.79 -7.36 -18.57
C PHE A 229 7.21 -6.75 -17.23
N LEU A 230 6.65 -5.60 -16.84
CA LEU A 230 7.13 -4.81 -15.70
C LEU A 230 6.20 -4.72 -14.49
N ARG A 231 4.97 -5.29 -14.44
CA ARG A 231 4.09 -5.13 -13.24
C ARG A 231 3.09 -6.25 -12.92
N ASN A 232 2.98 -6.53 -11.61
CA ASN A 232 1.91 -7.31 -10.96
C ASN A 232 0.56 -6.57 -10.80
N LEU A 233 0.48 -5.25 -11.09
CA LEU A 233 -0.76 -4.44 -11.02
C LEU A 233 -1.25 -3.90 -12.39
N GLY A 234 -0.47 -4.10 -13.47
CA GLY A 234 -0.67 -3.48 -14.78
C GLY A 234 -0.82 -4.48 -15.91
N SER A 235 -1.72 -5.47 -15.77
CA SER A 235 -2.11 -6.29 -16.93
C SER A 235 -2.75 -5.40 -18.00
N VAL A 236 -2.55 -5.71 -19.28
CA VAL A 236 -3.17 -4.97 -20.39
C VAL A 236 -4.67 -4.83 -20.19
N ASN A 237 -5.32 -5.89 -19.71
CA ASN A 237 -6.74 -5.91 -19.38
C ASN A 237 -7.09 -4.86 -18.33
N ASN A 238 -6.36 -4.83 -17.21
CA ASN A 238 -6.59 -3.85 -16.15
C ASN A 238 -6.35 -2.41 -16.64
N THR A 239 -5.33 -2.18 -17.45
CA THR A 239 -5.07 -0.87 -18.06
C THR A 239 -6.24 -0.42 -18.92
N ILE A 240 -6.79 -1.27 -19.79
CA ILE A 240 -7.95 -0.90 -20.62
C ILE A 240 -9.14 -0.50 -19.73
N VAL A 241 -9.45 -1.30 -18.71
CA VAL A 241 -10.57 -0.99 -17.79
C VAL A 241 -10.31 0.29 -17.00
N HIS A 242 -9.08 0.53 -16.57
CA HIS A 242 -8.65 1.77 -15.92
C HIS A 242 -8.89 2.99 -16.82
N GLU A 243 -8.50 2.93 -18.09
CA GLU A 243 -8.77 4.00 -19.07
C GLU A 243 -10.27 4.18 -19.33
N CYS A 244 -11.07 3.10 -19.32
CA CYS A 244 -12.52 3.17 -19.36
C CYS A 244 -13.11 3.91 -18.13
N VAL A 245 -12.53 3.74 -16.94
CA VAL A 245 -12.94 4.50 -15.74
C VAL A 245 -12.66 5.99 -15.92
N HIS A 246 -11.49 6.36 -16.45
CA HIS A 246 -11.21 7.76 -16.77
C HIS A 246 -12.25 8.35 -17.74
N TRP A 247 -12.67 7.57 -18.73
CA TRP A 247 -13.71 7.99 -19.66
C TRP A 247 -15.11 8.13 -19.03
N ASP A 248 -15.47 7.31 -18.05
CA ASP A 248 -16.79 7.42 -17.38
C ASP A 248 -16.80 8.53 -16.32
N LYS A 249 -15.74 8.66 -15.53
CA LYS A 249 -15.71 9.49 -14.31
C LYS A 249 -15.00 10.83 -14.45
N HIS A 250 -13.99 10.93 -15.32
CA HIS A 250 -13.06 12.06 -15.25
C HIS A 250 -13.19 13.05 -16.44
N ARG A 251 -14.12 12.83 -17.37
CA ARG A 251 -14.32 13.72 -18.52
C ARG A 251 -14.62 15.17 -18.14
N LYS A 252 -15.40 15.39 -17.07
CA LYS A 252 -15.82 16.73 -16.65
C LYS A 252 -14.63 17.54 -16.14
N ALA A 253 -13.79 16.91 -15.32
CA ALA A 253 -12.51 17.48 -14.90
C ALA A 253 -11.63 17.85 -16.11
N ILE A 254 -11.45 16.93 -17.06
CA ILE A 254 -10.67 17.24 -18.27
C ILE A 254 -11.30 18.35 -19.12
N LYS A 255 -12.63 18.44 -19.18
CA LYS A 255 -13.31 19.51 -19.90
C LYS A 255 -13.12 20.87 -19.22
N LEU A 256 -13.12 20.93 -17.89
CA LEU A 256 -12.78 22.15 -17.15
C LEU A 256 -11.37 22.61 -17.46
N GLU A 257 -10.41 21.70 -17.50
CA GLU A 257 -9.02 22.03 -17.83
C GLU A 257 -8.90 22.68 -19.21
N ASN A 258 -9.66 22.18 -20.19
CA ASN A 258 -9.72 22.75 -21.53
C ASN A 258 -10.30 24.17 -21.58
N PHE A 259 -11.10 24.59 -20.59
CA PHE A 259 -11.57 25.98 -20.53
C PHE A 259 -10.46 26.98 -20.16
N TYR A 260 -9.41 26.51 -19.47
CA TYR A 260 -8.27 27.33 -19.07
C TYR A 260 -7.11 27.23 -20.05
N ASP A 261 -6.93 26.06 -20.66
CA ASP A 261 -5.79 25.72 -21.49
C ASP A 261 -6.21 24.76 -22.60
N ASN A 262 -6.21 25.26 -23.84
CA ASN A 262 -6.63 24.48 -25.01
C ASN A 262 -5.73 23.26 -25.31
N ASP A 263 -4.59 23.11 -24.64
CA ASP A 263 -3.64 21.99 -24.86
C ASP A 263 -3.91 20.77 -23.95
N ALA A 264 -4.84 20.85 -22.98
CA ALA A 264 -5.18 19.77 -22.03
C ALA A 264 -6.08 18.67 -22.63
N THR A 265 -5.57 17.96 -23.64
CA THR A 265 -6.36 17.03 -24.48
C THR A 265 -6.37 15.56 -24.04
N LYS A 266 -5.53 15.15 -23.07
CA LYS A 266 -5.31 13.74 -22.72
C LYS A 266 -4.91 13.51 -21.26
N ILE A 267 -5.24 12.35 -20.71
CA ILE A 267 -4.67 11.80 -19.46
C ILE A 267 -3.64 10.73 -19.83
N VAL A 268 -2.48 10.73 -19.16
CA VAL A 268 -1.44 9.73 -19.34
C VAL A 268 -1.29 8.91 -18.06
N CYS A 269 -1.66 7.62 -18.13
CA CYS A 269 -1.42 6.65 -17.08
C CYS A 269 0.05 6.22 -17.09
N SER A 270 0.84 6.82 -16.20
CA SER A 270 2.24 6.47 -15.96
C SER A 270 2.43 5.99 -14.52
N VAL A 271 3.61 5.47 -14.20
CA VAL A 271 3.99 5.10 -12.82
C VAL A 271 3.70 6.21 -11.79
N THR A 272 3.74 7.48 -12.20
CA THR A 272 3.52 8.65 -11.33
C THR A 272 2.20 9.38 -11.60
N GLY A 273 1.41 8.98 -12.60
CA GLY A 273 0.30 9.76 -13.14
C GLY A 273 0.78 11.08 -13.78
N SER A 274 0.26 11.47 -14.94
CA SER A 274 0.53 12.82 -15.45
C SER A 274 -0.55 13.34 -16.38
N VAL A 275 -1.01 14.56 -16.10
CA VAL A 275 -1.87 15.34 -17.00
C VAL A 275 -1.29 16.75 -17.08
N ALA A 276 -1.04 17.24 -18.29
CA ALA A 276 -0.50 18.58 -18.47
C ALA A 276 -1.53 19.61 -17.98
N GLY A 277 -1.16 20.40 -16.96
CA GLY A 277 -1.96 21.52 -16.47
C GLY A 277 -2.85 21.25 -15.24
N ILE A 278 -3.08 19.99 -14.86
CA ILE A 278 -3.83 19.62 -13.64
C ILE A 278 -2.91 19.70 -12.41
N GLN A 279 -3.46 20.15 -11.27
CA GLN A 279 -2.79 20.10 -9.97
C GLN A 279 -2.39 18.67 -9.60
N LYS A 280 -1.25 18.50 -8.91
CA LYS A 280 -0.70 17.17 -8.59
C LYS A 280 -1.70 16.34 -7.75
N GLU A 281 -2.34 16.98 -6.78
CA GLU A 281 -3.31 16.39 -5.87
C GLU A 281 -4.58 15.92 -6.61
N ALA A 282 -5.04 16.70 -7.59
CA ALA A 282 -6.19 16.33 -8.43
C ALA A 282 -5.87 15.15 -9.36
N ILE A 283 -4.66 15.10 -9.92
CA ILE A 283 -4.18 13.96 -10.71
C ILE A 283 -4.10 12.70 -9.83
N GLU A 284 -3.49 12.80 -8.65
CA GLU A 284 -3.38 11.70 -7.69
C GLU A 284 -4.76 11.13 -7.34
N TRP A 285 -5.75 12.00 -7.12
CA TRP A 285 -7.10 11.56 -6.80
C TRP A 285 -7.83 10.90 -7.98
N ILE A 286 -7.70 11.44 -9.19
CA ILE A 286 -8.20 10.85 -10.45
C ILE A 286 -7.61 9.45 -10.68
N GLU A 287 -6.29 9.31 -10.54
CA GLU A 287 -5.59 8.03 -10.70
C GLU A 287 -6.00 7.06 -9.59
N TRP A 288 -6.07 7.50 -8.33
CA TRP A 288 -6.52 6.67 -7.21
C TRP A 288 -7.89 6.05 -7.49
N GLN A 289 -8.86 6.84 -7.97
CA GLN A 289 -10.20 6.34 -8.31
C GLN A 289 -10.15 5.28 -9.39
N ALA A 290 -9.43 5.53 -10.48
CA ALA A 290 -9.30 4.58 -11.59
C ALA A 290 -8.63 3.27 -11.15
N ASN A 291 -7.56 3.35 -10.36
CA ASN A 291 -6.84 2.20 -9.83
C ASN A 291 -7.65 1.36 -8.86
N LYS A 292 -8.53 1.97 -8.06
CA LYS A 292 -9.41 1.25 -7.12
C LYS A 292 -10.64 0.64 -7.82
N LEU A 293 -11.15 1.29 -8.86
CA LEU A 293 -12.36 0.85 -9.58
C LEU A 293 -12.07 -0.23 -10.63
N ALA A 294 -10.99 -0.12 -11.40
CA ALA A 294 -10.68 -1.07 -12.48
C ALA A 294 -10.69 -2.56 -12.06
N PRO A 295 -10.02 -2.99 -10.97
CA PRO A 295 -10.08 -4.38 -10.52
C PRO A 295 -11.46 -4.77 -9.98
N ARG A 296 -12.20 -3.84 -9.36
CA ARG A 296 -13.57 -4.09 -8.86
C ARG A 296 -14.58 -4.26 -9.99
N ILE A 297 -14.38 -3.57 -11.10
CA ILE A 297 -15.17 -3.73 -12.33
C ILE A 297 -14.89 -5.11 -12.93
N GLN A 298 -13.61 -5.49 -13.09
CA GLN A 298 -13.24 -6.81 -13.63
C GLN A 298 -13.71 -7.98 -12.75
N MET A 299 -13.77 -7.77 -11.44
CA MET A 299 -14.20 -8.76 -10.46
C MET A 299 -15.37 -8.25 -9.62
N PRO A 300 -16.62 -8.20 -10.15
CA PRO A 300 -17.78 -7.68 -9.43
C PRO A 300 -17.99 -8.39 -8.10
N PHE A 301 -18.28 -7.65 -7.02
CA PHE A 301 -18.19 -8.12 -5.63
C PHE A 301 -18.90 -9.46 -5.39
N ILE A 302 -20.18 -9.54 -5.73
CA ILE A 302 -20.99 -10.75 -5.54
C ILE A 302 -20.52 -11.89 -6.45
N MET A 303 -20.16 -11.59 -7.70
CA MET A 303 -19.72 -12.62 -8.66
C MET A 303 -18.37 -13.22 -8.27
N PHE A 304 -17.46 -12.40 -7.76
CA PHE A 304 -16.19 -12.86 -7.23
C PHE A 304 -16.39 -13.76 -6.01
N GLN A 305 -17.23 -13.35 -5.05
CA GLN A 305 -17.53 -14.18 -3.87
C GLN A 305 -18.11 -15.54 -4.25
N LEU A 306 -19.07 -15.59 -5.18
CA LEU A 306 -19.64 -16.85 -5.65
C LEU A 306 -18.57 -17.78 -6.24
N LYS A 307 -17.68 -17.24 -7.09
CA LYS A 307 -16.61 -18.05 -7.69
C LYS A 307 -15.55 -18.46 -6.67
N ALA A 308 -15.18 -17.58 -5.75
CA ALA A 308 -14.24 -17.89 -4.67
C ALA A 308 -14.78 -19.01 -3.78
N GLN A 309 -16.06 -18.97 -3.40
CA GLN A 309 -16.71 -20.02 -2.62
C GLN A 309 -16.72 -21.38 -3.36
N GLU A 310 -17.03 -21.38 -4.66
CA GLU A 310 -16.97 -22.59 -5.49
C GLU A 310 -15.57 -23.23 -5.47
N LEU A 311 -14.53 -22.42 -5.65
CA LEU A 311 -13.14 -22.90 -5.69
C LEU A 311 -12.64 -23.32 -4.31
N ILE A 312 -13.01 -22.60 -3.26
CA ILE A 312 -12.70 -22.97 -1.87
C ILE A 312 -13.26 -24.36 -1.56
N GLU A 313 -14.54 -24.62 -1.87
CA GLU A 313 -15.14 -25.93 -1.62
C GLU A 313 -14.52 -27.04 -2.47
N LYS A 314 -14.14 -26.75 -3.72
CA LYS A 314 -13.39 -27.67 -4.58
C LYS A 314 -12.06 -28.07 -3.94
N TYR A 315 -11.20 -27.10 -3.61
CA TYR A 315 -9.86 -27.39 -3.11
C TYR A 315 -9.84 -27.94 -1.69
N LYS A 316 -10.80 -27.56 -0.85
CA LYS A 316 -11.02 -28.17 0.47
C LYS A 316 -11.22 -29.68 0.38
N ILE A 317 -11.96 -30.15 -0.62
CA ILE A 317 -12.19 -31.58 -0.85
C ILE A 317 -10.95 -32.25 -1.47
N GLU A 318 -10.35 -31.62 -2.49
CA GLU A 318 -9.20 -32.19 -3.21
C GLU A 318 -7.96 -32.33 -2.34
N LEU A 319 -7.68 -31.32 -1.50
CA LEU A 319 -6.49 -31.28 -0.63
C LEU A 319 -6.73 -31.83 0.77
N GLN A 320 -7.98 -32.18 1.11
CA GLN A 320 -8.36 -32.77 2.40
C GLN A 320 -7.92 -31.93 3.63
N SER A 321 -7.87 -30.61 3.49
CA SER A 321 -7.58 -29.68 4.59
C SER A 321 -8.83 -28.87 4.97
N SER A 322 -8.99 -28.59 6.26
CA SER A 322 -9.99 -27.66 6.77
C SER A 322 -9.51 -26.21 6.78
N GLU A 323 -8.20 -25.99 6.74
CA GLU A 323 -7.60 -24.68 6.94
C GLU A 323 -7.50 -23.93 5.63
N LEU A 324 -8.14 -22.76 5.56
CA LEU A 324 -8.24 -21.96 4.34
C LEU A 324 -6.87 -21.67 3.71
N VAL A 325 -5.86 -21.36 4.54
CA VAL A 325 -4.49 -21.06 4.10
C VAL A 325 -3.79 -22.19 3.35
N ASP A 326 -4.18 -23.45 3.59
CA ASP A 326 -3.53 -24.60 2.95
C ASP A 326 -3.88 -24.72 1.46
N PHE A 327 -4.94 -24.04 1.02
CA PHE A 327 -5.44 -24.12 -0.35
C PHE A 327 -5.79 -22.76 -0.97
N LEU A 328 -5.46 -21.66 -0.29
CA LEU A 328 -5.67 -20.32 -0.83
C LEU A 328 -4.81 -20.02 -2.06
N GLU A 329 -3.59 -20.54 -2.13
CA GLU A 329 -2.70 -20.33 -3.27
C GLU A 329 -3.31 -20.82 -4.59
N PRO A 330 -3.72 -22.10 -4.73
CA PRO A 330 -4.36 -22.57 -5.96
C PRO A 330 -5.73 -21.94 -6.20
N VAL A 331 -6.48 -21.56 -5.14
CA VAL A 331 -7.73 -20.78 -5.29
C VAL A 331 -7.46 -19.43 -5.95
N ILE A 332 -6.45 -18.69 -5.49
CA ILE A 332 -6.11 -17.37 -6.02
C ILE A 332 -5.59 -17.47 -7.45
N ASP A 333 -4.75 -18.46 -7.76
CA ASP A 333 -4.28 -18.69 -9.13
C ASP A 333 -5.46 -19.00 -10.07
N GLU A 334 -6.38 -19.88 -9.68
CA GLU A 334 -7.55 -20.22 -10.51
C GLU A 334 -8.55 -19.04 -10.62
N LEU A 335 -8.67 -18.19 -9.59
CA LEU A 335 -9.44 -16.93 -9.67
C LEU A 335 -8.79 -15.93 -10.63
N ALA A 336 -7.47 -15.78 -10.56
CA ALA A 336 -6.72 -14.88 -11.44
C ALA A 336 -6.88 -15.31 -12.91
N ASP A 337 -6.75 -16.61 -13.19
CA ASP A 337 -6.97 -17.18 -14.51
C ASP A 337 -8.43 -17.01 -14.96
N PHE A 338 -9.41 -17.28 -14.08
CA PHE A 338 -10.83 -17.19 -14.41
C PHE A 338 -11.30 -15.78 -14.76
N PHE A 339 -10.85 -14.77 -14.00
CA PHE A 339 -11.19 -13.36 -14.23
C PHE A 339 -10.21 -12.65 -15.17
N GLU A 340 -9.18 -13.33 -15.66
CA GLU A 340 -8.12 -12.79 -16.54
C GLU A 340 -7.41 -11.56 -15.95
N VAL A 341 -7.13 -11.61 -14.65
CA VAL A 341 -6.43 -10.57 -13.89
C VAL A 341 -5.09 -11.09 -13.36
N SER A 342 -4.26 -10.22 -12.78
CA SER A 342 -3.03 -10.68 -12.11
C SER A 342 -3.34 -11.44 -10.82
N ARG A 343 -2.45 -12.35 -10.42
CA ARG A 343 -2.47 -13.02 -9.10
C ARG A 343 -2.66 -12.02 -7.97
N LEU A 344 -1.92 -10.91 -8.01
CA LEU A 344 -2.01 -9.87 -6.99
C LEU A 344 -3.39 -9.21 -6.96
N ALA A 345 -3.99 -8.91 -8.12
CA ALA A 345 -5.34 -8.36 -8.17
C ALA A 345 -6.38 -9.32 -7.57
N ALA A 346 -6.30 -10.62 -7.90
CA ALA A 346 -7.16 -11.64 -7.30
C ALA A 346 -6.92 -11.78 -5.79
N LYS A 347 -5.67 -11.76 -5.32
CA LYS A 347 -5.28 -11.76 -3.90
C LYS A 347 -5.86 -10.56 -3.15
N ILE A 348 -5.74 -9.36 -3.71
CA ILE A 348 -6.36 -8.14 -3.13
C ILE A 348 -7.88 -8.30 -3.08
N ARG A 349 -8.49 -8.84 -4.14
CA ARG A 349 -9.94 -9.00 -4.20
C ARG A 349 -10.47 -10.04 -3.21
N MET A 350 -9.72 -11.09 -2.92
CA MET A 350 -10.00 -12.01 -1.81
C MET A 350 -10.10 -11.27 -0.48
N ILE A 351 -9.13 -10.39 -0.19
CA ILE A 351 -9.11 -9.59 1.05
C ILE A 351 -10.31 -8.62 1.07
N ASP A 352 -10.54 -7.88 -0.03
CA ASP A 352 -11.65 -6.93 -0.17
C ASP A 352 -13.03 -7.59 0.02
N THR A 353 -13.15 -8.89 -0.24
CA THR A 353 -14.40 -9.65 -0.13
C THR A 353 -14.53 -10.46 1.16
N GLY A 354 -13.58 -10.34 2.08
CA GLY A 354 -13.65 -10.87 3.45
C GLY A 354 -12.69 -12.02 3.77
N TYR A 355 -11.87 -12.47 2.83
CA TYR A 355 -10.88 -13.55 3.02
C TYR A 355 -9.51 -12.96 3.40
N TYR A 356 -9.37 -12.52 4.65
CA TYR A 356 -8.19 -11.80 5.13
C TYR A 356 -6.93 -12.69 5.17
N GLU A 357 -7.09 -14.00 5.28
CA GLU A 357 -6.01 -14.99 5.27
C GLU A 357 -5.21 -14.97 3.96
N ALA A 358 -5.80 -14.43 2.87
CA ALA A 358 -5.10 -14.21 1.61
C ALA A 358 -3.93 -13.23 1.75
N ARG A 359 -3.78 -12.47 2.85
CA ARG A 359 -2.56 -11.69 3.14
C ARG A 359 -1.32 -12.57 3.30
N ASN A 360 -1.50 -13.80 3.75
CA ASN A 360 -0.45 -14.65 4.30
C ASN A 360 0.05 -15.74 3.34
N VAL A 361 -0.31 -15.63 2.07
CA VAL A 361 0.10 -16.55 0.99
C VAL A 361 0.95 -15.83 -0.05
N PHE A 362 1.72 -16.58 -0.84
CA PHE A 362 2.67 -16.02 -1.82
C PHE A 362 3.64 -15.00 -1.20
N ILE A 363 4.16 -15.29 -0.01
CA ILE A 363 5.21 -14.50 0.63
C ILE A 363 6.56 -15.12 0.24
N TYR A 364 7.38 -14.39 -0.51
CA TYR A 364 8.69 -14.81 -0.97
C TYR A 364 9.77 -14.03 -0.23
N ILE A 365 10.61 -14.74 0.53
CA ILE A 365 11.67 -14.19 1.38
C ILE A 365 12.88 -15.10 1.27
N ASP A 366 14.10 -14.54 1.24
CA ASP A 366 15.35 -15.29 1.24
C ASP A 366 15.41 -16.41 0.19
N GLY A 367 14.90 -16.13 -1.02
CA GLY A 367 14.97 -17.07 -2.14
C GLY A 367 13.92 -18.18 -2.15
N LYS A 368 12.97 -18.20 -1.20
CA LYS A 368 11.93 -19.24 -1.10
C LYS A 368 10.56 -18.66 -0.75
N TYR A 369 9.51 -19.39 -1.13
CA TYR A 369 8.16 -19.10 -0.64
C TYR A 369 8.01 -19.61 0.79
N ILE A 370 7.53 -18.75 1.66
CA ILE A 370 7.17 -19.08 3.04
C ILE A 370 5.88 -19.90 3.04
N ARG A 371 5.86 -20.92 3.89
CA ARG A 371 4.67 -21.76 4.08
C ARG A 371 3.48 -20.88 4.51
N PRO A 372 2.31 -20.99 3.86
CA PRO A 372 1.12 -20.25 4.27
C PRO A 372 0.76 -20.44 5.75
N TYR A 373 0.38 -19.33 6.39
CA TYR A 373 0.11 -19.28 7.81
C TYR A 373 -1.07 -18.36 8.13
N THR A 374 -1.64 -18.45 9.34
CA THR A 374 -2.72 -17.54 9.76
C THR A 374 -2.57 -17.09 11.20
N TYR A 375 -3.39 -16.11 11.55
CA TYR A 375 -3.44 -15.45 12.86
C TYR A 375 -4.82 -14.80 13.03
N THR A 376 -5.16 -14.41 14.26
CA THR A 376 -6.44 -13.75 14.55
C THR A 376 -6.61 -12.47 13.71
N LYS A 377 -7.77 -12.30 13.06
CA LYS A 377 -8.07 -11.08 12.31
C LYS A 377 -7.79 -9.83 13.17
N ASP A 378 -7.14 -8.84 12.58
CA ASP A 378 -6.75 -7.57 13.21
C ASP A 378 -5.62 -7.68 14.27
N ALA A 379 -4.93 -8.83 14.39
CA ALA A 379 -3.76 -8.97 15.27
C ALA A 379 -2.58 -8.07 14.88
N ILE A 380 -2.49 -7.69 13.60
CA ILE A 380 -1.46 -6.79 13.07
C ILE A 380 -2.07 -5.73 12.16
N GLY A 381 -1.43 -4.57 12.08
CA GLY A 381 -1.79 -3.48 11.19
C GLY A 381 -1.54 -3.76 9.71
N GLU A 382 -2.01 -2.85 8.86
CA GLU A 382 -1.94 -2.96 7.40
C GLU A 382 -0.52 -3.07 6.84
N ASN A 383 0.44 -2.42 7.50
CA ASN A 383 1.86 -2.40 7.15
C ASN A 383 2.71 -3.32 8.03
N GLN A 384 2.09 -4.22 8.81
CA GLN A 384 2.80 -5.11 9.71
C GLN A 384 2.87 -6.53 9.18
N THR A 385 3.85 -7.29 9.67
CA THR A 385 4.07 -8.69 9.33
C THR A 385 4.74 -9.46 10.46
N PHE A 386 4.64 -10.79 10.43
CA PHE A 386 5.41 -11.67 11.30
C PHE A 386 6.68 -12.20 10.64
N CYS A 387 6.85 -12.02 9.33
CA CYS A 387 8.02 -12.51 8.60
C CYS A 387 9.07 -11.42 8.44
N ILE A 388 10.33 -11.76 8.65
CA ILE A 388 11.48 -10.90 8.43
C ILE A 388 12.58 -11.69 7.69
N ASP A 389 13.19 -11.04 6.69
CA ASP A 389 14.31 -11.62 5.98
C ASP A 389 15.59 -11.61 6.82
N LEU A 390 16.57 -12.42 6.44
CA LEU A 390 17.80 -12.54 7.23
C LEU A 390 18.60 -11.22 7.30
N ALA A 391 18.62 -10.43 6.23
CA ALA A 391 19.40 -9.20 6.17
C ALA A 391 18.85 -8.13 7.14
N ASP A 392 17.52 -7.96 7.15
CA ASP A 392 16.81 -7.09 8.06
C ASP A 392 16.90 -7.61 9.49
N ALA A 393 16.77 -8.91 9.72
CA ALA A 393 16.90 -9.50 11.06
C ALA A 393 18.29 -9.24 11.66
N LEU A 394 19.36 -9.40 10.87
CA LEU A 394 20.73 -9.06 11.27
C LEU A 394 20.88 -7.57 11.56
N THR A 395 20.30 -6.71 10.72
CA THR A 395 20.36 -5.25 10.90
C THR A 395 19.64 -4.83 12.19
N GLU A 396 18.42 -5.30 12.40
CA GLU A 396 17.61 -5.01 13.57
C GLU A 396 18.28 -5.51 14.86
N SER A 397 18.98 -6.66 14.83
CA SER A 397 19.72 -7.18 15.99
C SER A 397 20.83 -6.25 16.50
N VAL A 398 21.27 -5.31 15.66
CA VAL A 398 22.28 -4.30 15.99
C VAL A 398 21.65 -2.94 16.27
N VAL A 399 20.65 -2.54 15.48
CA VAL A 399 20.09 -1.18 15.47
C VAL A 399 18.97 -1.01 16.51
N SER A 400 18.14 -2.03 16.73
CA SER A 400 17.03 -1.99 17.67
C SER A 400 17.45 -2.55 19.03
N SER A 401 17.53 -1.68 20.04
CA SER A 401 17.86 -2.10 21.40
C SER A 401 16.78 -3.01 21.99
N GLY A 402 15.50 -2.72 21.72
CA GLY A 402 14.38 -3.53 22.19
C GLY A 402 14.42 -4.93 21.59
N PHE A 403 14.68 -5.04 20.29
CA PHE A 403 14.81 -6.33 19.63
C PHE A 403 16.01 -7.12 20.16
N LYS A 404 17.17 -6.47 20.28
CA LYS A 404 18.38 -7.08 20.84
C LYS A 404 18.16 -7.64 22.25
N GLU A 405 17.46 -6.91 23.12
CA GLU A 405 17.12 -7.38 24.45
C GLU A 405 16.25 -8.65 24.41
N ARG A 406 15.32 -8.77 23.46
CA ARG A 406 14.52 -10.00 23.26
C ARG A 406 15.36 -11.18 22.79
N LEU A 407 16.39 -10.96 21.98
CA LEU A 407 17.27 -12.05 21.54
C LEU A 407 18.20 -12.53 22.67
N GLN A 408 18.58 -11.63 23.60
CA GLN A 408 19.45 -11.95 24.73
C GLN A 408 18.82 -12.91 25.74
N THR A 409 17.50 -12.94 25.85
CA THR A 409 16.82 -13.84 26.77
C THR A 409 16.81 -15.28 26.27
N GLY A 410 16.91 -15.52 24.96
CA GLY A 410 16.67 -16.84 24.36
C GLY A 410 15.20 -17.22 24.28
N ASP A 411 14.29 -16.26 24.52
CA ASP A 411 12.84 -16.50 24.42
C ASP A 411 12.39 -16.77 22.98
N TYR A 412 13.12 -16.27 21.98
CA TYR A 412 12.70 -16.33 20.58
C TYR A 412 13.77 -16.94 19.68
N LEU A 413 13.34 -17.90 18.86
CA LEU A 413 14.15 -18.54 17.82
C LEU A 413 13.73 -18.06 16.44
N TYR A 414 14.70 -17.92 15.54
CA TYR A 414 14.48 -17.62 14.14
C TYR A 414 14.14 -18.91 13.38
N ILE A 415 12.85 -19.12 13.12
CA ILE A 415 12.27 -20.32 12.51
C ILE A 415 11.43 -19.91 11.31
N GLU A 416 11.72 -20.47 10.13
CA GLU A 416 10.93 -20.23 8.90
C GLU A 416 10.69 -18.74 8.59
N SER A 417 11.70 -17.90 8.81
CA SER A 417 11.62 -16.43 8.66
C SER A 417 10.74 -15.70 9.69
N HIS A 418 10.43 -16.34 10.82
CA HIS A 418 9.71 -15.77 11.96
C HIS A 418 10.57 -15.82 13.21
N PHE A 419 10.36 -14.89 14.14
CA PHE A 419 10.90 -14.99 15.50
C PHE A 419 9.82 -15.56 16.41
N CYS A 420 9.86 -16.87 16.62
CA CYS A 420 8.84 -17.63 17.35
C CYS A 420 9.30 -17.97 18.77
N LEU A 421 8.37 -17.96 19.74
CA LEU A 421 8.63 -18.31 21.13
C LEU A 421 9.23 -19.73 21.23
N ASN A 422 10.32 -19.86 21.97
CA ASN A 422 11.01 -21.11 22.26
C ASN A 422 10.23 -21.98 23.25
N ASP A 423 9.10 -22.52 22.80
CA ASP A 423 8.24 -23.42 23.56
C ASP A 423 7.85 -24.61 22.68
N PRO A 424 7.93 -25.86 23.18
CA PRO A 424 7.53 -27.06 22.42
C PRO A 424 6.09 -27.05 21.89
N LYS A 425 5.21 -26.20 22.44
CA LYS A 425 3.88 -25.95 21.88
C LYS A 425 3.97 -25.35 20.47
N TYR A 426 4.96 -24.51 20.22
CA TYR A 426 5.08 -23.70 19.01
C TYR A 426 6.19 -24.17 18.05
N ILE A 427 7.25 -24.78 18.58
CA ILE A 427 8.41 -25.24 17.79
C ILE A 427 8.67 -26.73 18.02
N GLU A 428 8.80 -27.49 16.95
CA GLU A 428 9.19 -28.91 16.95
C GLU A 428 10.21 -29.15 15.83
N ASP A 429 11.34 -29.81 16.14
CA ASP A 429 12.41 -30.09 15.17
C ASP A 429 12.87 -28.88 14.33
N ASN A 430 13.01 -27.71 14.98
CA ASN A 430 13.36 -26.43 14.35
C ASN A 430 12.38 -25.98 13.24
N GLN A 431 11.11 -26.38 13.35
CA GLN A 431 10.02 -25.98 12.48
C GLN A 431 8.84 -25.47 13.31
N LEU A 432 7.98 -24.67 12.69
CA LEU A 432 6.72 -24.27 13.33
C LEU A 432 5.80 -25.48 13.43
N THR A 433 5.22 -25.70 14.62
CA THR A 433 4.15 -26.69 14.76
C THR A 433 2.92 -26.24 13.95
N GLU A 434 2.03 -27.19 13.61
CA GLU A 434 0.75 -26.83 12.99
C GLU A 434 -0.06 -25.86 13.84
N TYR A 435 0.04 -25.95 15.18
CA TYR A 435 -0.61 -24.99 16.06
C TYR A 435 -0.01 -23.59 15.88
N ALA A 436 1.32 -23.45 15.95
CA ALA A 436 1.99 -22.16 15.78
C ALA A 436 1.65 -21.53 14.44
N ARG A 437 1.74 -22.30 13.35
CA ARG A 437 1.45 -21.84 11.98
C ARG A 437 0.03 -21.26 11.82
N LEU A 438 -0.92 -21.74 12.60
CA LEU A 438 -2.32 -21.27 12.56
C LEU A 438 -2.62 -20.19 13.61
N HIS A 439 -1.67 -19.86 14.49
CA HIS A 439 -1.83 -18.93 15.62
C HIS A 439 -0.54 -18.11 15.82
N LEU A 440 0.01 -17.52 14.74
CA LEU A 440 1.27 -16.77 14.84
C LEU A 440 1.20 -15.62 15.85
N ASP A 441 0.02 -15.00 16.00
CA ASP A 441 -0.23 -13.92 16.95
C ASP A 441 -0.04 -14.34 18.42
N GLU A 442 -0.02 -15.64 18.74
CA GLU A 442 0.26 -16.13 20.09
C GLU A 442 1.75 -16.33 20.40
N CYS A 443 2.63 -16.27 19.39
CA CYS A 443 3.99 -16.77 19.56
C CYS A 443 5.08 -16.05 18.75
N CYS A 444 4.74 -15.22 17.76
CA CYS A 444 5.71 -14.57 16.89
C CYS A 444 5.81 -13.06 17.12
N LEU A 445 7.03 -12.53 16.98
CA LEU A 445 7.28 -11.09 17.02
C LEU A 445 6.73 -10.36 15.78
N ILE A 446 6.34 -9.10 15.96
CA ILE A 446 5.76 -8.26 14.90
C ILE A 446 6.81 -7.27 14.35
N PHE A 447 6.78 -7.10 13.03
CA PHE A 447 7.64 -6.16 12.30
C PHE A 447 6.81 -5.18 11.46
N ASP A 448 7.22 -3.91 11.47
CA ASP A 448 6.67 -2.86 10.61
C ASP A 448 7.41 -2.85 9.27
N LEU A 449 6.68 -3.04 8.18
CA LEU A 449 7.20 -2.94 6.82
C LEU A 449 7.28 -1.48 6.38
N LYS A 450 8.43 -1.13 5.81
CA LYS A 450 8.64 0.12 5.07
C LYS A 450 9.03 -0.21 3.64
N ILE A 451 8.46 0.55 2.71
CA ILE A 451 8.86 0.46 1.31
C ILE A 451 10.15 1.26 1.17
N SER A 452 11.22 0.62 0.69
CA SER A 452 12.51 1.29 0.50
C SER A 452 12.35 2.53 -0.41
N ALA A 453 13.10 3.59 -0.13
CA ALA A 453 13.06 4.85 -0.88
C ALA A 453 13.48 4.68 -2.36
N ASP A 454 14.13 3.58 -2.71
CA ASP A 454 14.50 3.23 -4.08
C ASP A 454 13.29 2.83 -4.94
N ASN A 455 12.15 2.54 -4.31
CA ASN A 455 10.92 2.20 -4.99
C ASN A 455 10.24 3.46 -5.56
N GLN A 456 10.12 3.56 -6.89
CA GLN A 456 9.45 4.66 -7.59
C GLN A 456 7.91 4.54 -7.57
N TYR A 457 7.29 4.14 -6.46
CA TYR A 457 5.82 4.02 -6.36
C TYR A 457 5.24 5.16 -5.52
N ASP A 458 4.05 5.63 -5.88
CA ASP A 458 3.32 6.68 -5.17
C ASP A 458 2.80 6.18 -3.80
N GLU A 459 2.72 7.07 -2.81
CA GLU A 459 2.33 6.77 -1.42
C GLU A 459 0.95 6.11 -1.32
N ASN A 460 0.07 6.41 -2.28
CA ASN A 460 -1.26 5.83 -2.44
C ASN A 460 -1.27 4.30 -2.68
N TYR A 461 -0.13 3.70 -3.01
CA TYR A 461 0.03 2.26 -3.23
C TYR A 461 0.61 1.51 -2.04
N HIS A 462 0.96 2.17 -0.95
CA HIS A 462 1.71 1.53 0.14
C HIS A 462 1.07 0.23 0.65
N PHE A 463 -0.25 0.23 0.89
CA PHE A 463 -0.96 -0.98 1.29
C PHE A 463 -0.89 -2.11 0.25
N LEU A 464 -1.12 -1.78 -1.02
CA LEU A 464 -1.09 -2.75 -2.12
C LEU A 464 0.31 -3.30 -2.33
N CYS A 465 1.33 -2.47 -2.12
CA CYS A 465 2.72 -2.87 -2.14
C CYS A 465 3.00 -3.90 -1.04
N PHE A 466 2.55 -3.69 0.21
CA PHE A 466 2.76 -4.67 1.29
C PHE A 466 2.17 -6.06 1.00
N LEU A 467 1.15 -6.15 0.15
CA LEU A 467 0.56 -7.42 -0.29
C LEU A 467 1.33 -8.08 -1.45
N ASN A 468 2.14 -7.30 -2.18
CA ASN A 468 2.93 -7.71 -3.33
C ASN A 468 4.32 -8.23 -2.90
N ARG A 469 4.32 -9.34 -2.19
CA ARG A 469 5.53 -10.03 -1.69
C ARG A 469 5.85 -11.31 -2.46
N ASP A 470 5.35 -11.43 -3.69
CA ASP A 470 5.64 -12.57 -4.57
C ASP A 470 7.06 -12.45 -5.15
N MET A 471 7.68 -13.56 -5.56
CA MET A 471 8.98 -13.60 -6.23
C MET A 471 9.07 -12.68 -7.46
N ALA A 472 7.98 -12.53 -8.21
CA ALA A 472 7.94 -11.64 -9.38
C ALA A 472 7.83 -10.15 -9.02
N SER A 473 7.71 -9.81 -7.72
CA SER A 473 7.63 -8.44 -7.25
C SER A 473 8.97 -7.74 -7.34
N ASN A 474 8.96 -6.51 -7.85
CA ASN A 474 10.11 -5.61 -7.84
C ASN A 474 10.09 -4.66 -6.63
N VAL A 475 9.21 -4.88 -5.64
CA VAL A 475 9.11 -4.03 -4.45
C VAL A 475 10.10 -4.51 -3.40
N ILE A 476 10.99 -3.61 -2.98
CA ILE A 476 11.94 -3.87 -1.89
C ILE A 476 11.34 -3.37 -0.58
N PHE A 477 11.29 -4.24 0.43
CA PHE A 477 10.80 -3.91 1.77
C PHE A 477 11.97 -3.87 2.75
N GLU A 478 11.84 -3.03 3.77
CA GLU A 478 12.62 -3.08 5.00
C GLU A 478 11.67 -3.40 6.15
N ALA A 479 11.89 -4.51 6.84
CA ALA A 479 11.18 -4.89 8.06
C ALA A 479 11.92 -4.33 9.28
N ARG A 480 11.19 -3.65 10.17
CA ARG A 480 11.73 -3.10 11.42
C ARG A 480 10.98 -3.64 12.61
N PHE A 481 11.67 -3.92 13.70
CA PHE A 481 11.02 -4.44 14.91
C PHE A 481 9.98 -3.45 15.43
N SER A 482 8.76 -3.93 15.70
CA SER A 482 7.66 -3.07 16.11
C SER A 482 7.66 -2.82 17.62
N ASP A 483 7.76 -1.55 18.02
CA ASP A 483 7.71 -1.13 19.43
C ASP A 483 6.32 -1.38 20.07
N CYS A 484 5.29 -1.69 19.26
CA CYS A 484 3.94 -2.02 19.71
C CYS A 484 3.75 -3.49 20.08
N ASP A 485 4.80 -4.31 19.98
CA ASP A 485 4.77 -5.70 20.43
C ASP A 485 4.70 -5.78 21.97
N THR A 486 3.45 -5.74 22.46
CA THR A 486 3.11 -5.73 23.89
C THR A 486 2.94 -7.14 24.46
N LEU A 487 3.11 -8.17 23.64
CA LEU A 487 2.90 -9.54 24.08
C LEU A 487 4.10 -10.00 24.89
N ASN A 488 3.98 -9.93 26.22
CA ASN A 488 5.00 -10.42 27.12
C ASN A 488 4.89 -11.96 27.28
N HIS A 489 5.16 -12.69 26.20
CA HIS A 489 5.16 -14.16 26.19
C HIS A 489 6.20 -14.79 27.13
N ALA A 490 7.20 -14.00 27.55
CA ALA A 490 8.34 -14.42 28.37
C ALA A 490 7.96 -14.96 29.77
N GLU A 491 6.77 -14.64 30.32
CA GLU A 491 6.33 -15.24 31.59
C GLU A 491 6.25 -16.77 31.51
N LYS A 492 5.99 -17.34 30.32
CA LYS A 492 5.87 -18.79 30.11
C LYS A 492 7.21 -19.53 30.24
N LEU A 493 8.34 -18.84 30.11
CA LEU A 493 9.69 -19.43 30.14
C LEU A 493 10.44 -19.15 31.45
N ALA A 494 9.79 -18.51 32.43
CA ALA A 494 10.43 -18.09 33.67
C ALA A 494 11.07 -19.25 34.47
N ASP A 495 10.40 -20.39 34.56
CA ASP A 495 10.92 -21.57 35.26
C ASP A 495 12.14 -22.17 34.55
N TYR A 496 12.12 -22.20 33.22
CA TYR A 496 13.24 -22.66 32.40
C TYR A 496 14.46 -21.74 32.55
N HIS A 497 14.23 -20.42 32.46
CA HIS A 497 15.28 -19.41 32.69
C HIS A 497 15.89 -19.49 34.08
N ALA A 498 15.10 -19.83 35.10
CA ALA A 498 15.61 -20.02 36.45
C ALA A 498 16.58 -21.21 36.54
N GLU A 499 16.35 -22.30 35.79
CA GLU A 499 17.29 -23.42 35.71
C GLU A 499 18.57 -23.05 34.96
N VAL A 500 18.46 -22.38 33.81
CA VAL A 500 19.62 -21.88 33.04
C VAL A 500 20.47 -20.93 33.90
N LEU A 501 19.83 -20.06 34.67
CA LEU A 501 20.50 -19.14 35.58
C LEU A 501 21.25 -19.88 36.70
N LYS A 502 20.67 -20.94 37.28
CA LYS A 502 21.37 -21.76 38.30
C LYS A 502 22.64 -22.39 37.72
N VAL A 503 22.57 -22.88 36.48
CA VAL A 503 23.72 -23.44 35.77
C VAL A 503 24.76 -22.35 35.56
N ALA A 504 24.39 -21.21 35.00
CA ALA A 504 25.29 -20.07 34.78
C ALA A 504 26.00 -19.61 36.07
N GLN A 505 25.28 -19.58 37.20
CA GLN A 505 25.85 -19.22 38.51
C GLN A 505 26.84 -20.26 39.05
N SER A 506 26.73 -21.52 38.62
CA SER A 506 27.63 -22.61 39.02
C SER A 506 28.91 -22.71 38.18
N LEU A 507 28.97 -21.99 37.04
CA LEU A 507 30.09 -22.09 36.11
C LEU A 507 31.38 -21.47 36.70
N PRO A 508 32.53 -22.16 36.57
CA PRO A 508 33.84 -21.60 36.91
C PRO A 508 34.24 -20.42 36.01
N MET A 509 35.01 -19.48 36.58
CA MET A 509 35.51 -18.31 35.84
C MET A 509 36.55 -18.63 34.75
N THR A 510 37.14 -19.84 34.78
CA THR A 510 38.14 -20.26 33.79
C THR A 510 37.48 -20.92 32.60
N PHE A 511 38.05 -20.77 31.40
CA PHE A 511 37.45 -21.29 30.17
C PHE A 511 37.34 -22.82 30.21
N SER A 512 38.41 -23.52 30.61
CA SER A 512 38.40 -24.98 30.68
C SER A 512 37.40 -25.51 31.69
N GLY A 513 37.27 -24.83 32.84
CA GLY A 513 36.32 -25.20 33.89
C GLY A 513 34.87 -24.96 33.49
N ALA A 514 34.58 -23.84 32.82
CA ALA A 514 33.27 -23.56 32.26
C ALA A 514 32.89 -24.58 31.19
N LEU A 515 33.80 -24.87 30.25
CA LEU A 515 33.59 -25.85 29.18
C LEU A 515 33.32 -27.25 29.76
N ASP A 516 34.08 -27.69 30.75
CA ASP A 516 33.87 -28.99 31.42
C ASP A 516 32.45 -29.11 31.99
N LYS A 517 31.98 -28.07 32.68
CA LYS A 517 30.63 -28.04 33.26
C LYS A 517 29.52 -27.95 32.21
N LEU A 518 29.74 -27.24 31.11
CA LEU A 518 28.77 -27.12 30.02
C LEU A 518 28.66 -28.43 29.21
N ILE A 519 29.75 -29.17 29.04
CA ILE A 519 29.72 -30.51 28.45
C ILE A 519 28.93 -31.48 29.34
N GLU A 520 29.12 -31.41 30.66
CA GLU A 520 28.32 -32.19 31.61
C GLU A 520 26.83 -31.80 31.57
N TRP A 521 26.53 -30.50 31.45
CA TRP A 521 25.16 -29.99 31.40
C TRP A 521 24.43 -30.39 30.11
N SER A 522 25.11 -30.36 28.97
CA SER A 522 24.57 -30.77 27.67
C SER A 522 24.46 -32.29 27.49
N ASP A 523 24.92 -33.08 28.47
CA ASP A 523 24.93 -34.55 28.45
C ASP A 523 25.61 -35.15 27.19
N MET A 524 26.62 -34.45 26.66
CA MET A 524 27.33 -34.87 25.45
C MET A 524 28.61 -35.64 25.77
N THR A 525 28.88 -36.70 24.99
CA THR A 525 30.23 -37.29 24.95
C THR A 525 31.19 -36.40 24.16
N ILE A 526 32.49 -36.60 24.35
CA ILE A 526 33.51 -35.84 23.61
C ILE A 526 33.42 -36.12 22.11
N GLU A 527 33.09 -37.36 21.74
CA GLU A 527 32.91 -37.81 20.36
C GLU A 527 31.70 -37.13 19.73
N ALA A 528 30.56 -37.10 20.44
CA ALA A 528 29.35 -36.43 19.97
C ALA A 528 29.58 -34.92 19.80
N LEU A 529 30.23 -34.27 20.76
CA LEU A 529 30.56 -32.85 20.64
C LEU A 529 31.57 -32.58 19.52
N ALA A 530 32.55 -33.48 19.32
CA ALA A 530 33.52 -33.36 18.23
C ALA A 530 32.87 -33.39 16.86
N GLU A 531 31.83 -34.22 16.70
CA GLU A 531 31.00 -34.28 15.51
C GLU A 531 30.16 -33.01 15.37
N ALA A 532 29.39 -32.65 16.41
CA ALA A 532 28.46 -31.51 16.37
C ALA A 532 29.14 -30.14 16.23
N SER A 533 30.34 -29.96 16.78
CA SER A 533 31.12 -28.71 16.69
C SER A 533 32.13 -28.69 15.55
N GLU A 534 32.30 -29.81 14.82
CA GLU A 534 33.40 -30.06 13.88
C GLU A 534 34.82 -29.86 14.46
N ILE A 535 35.00 -29.87 15.79
CA ILE A 535 36.30 -29.78 16.46
C ILE A 535 36.82 -31.19 16.74
N SER A 536 38.10 -31.48 16.50
CA SER A 536 38.66 -32.80 16.83
C SER A 536 38.57 -33.11 18.33
N GLU A 537 38.25 -34.35 18.70
CA GLU A 537 38.22 -34.84 20.10
C GLU A 537 39.47 -34.44 20.91
N LYS A 538 40.67 -34.59 20.32
CA LYS A 538 41.93 -34.21 20.97
C LYS A 538 41.99 -32.73 21.34
N THR A 539 41.42 -31.88 20.50
CA THR A 539 41.36 -30.44 20.75
C THR A 539 40.36 -30.14 21.87
N ILE A 540 39.19 -30.79 21.87
CA ILE A 540 38.19 -30.65 22.95
C ILE A 540 38.78 -31.12 24.29
N GLN A 541 39.42 -32.29 24.34
CA GLN A 541 40.09 -32.78 25.55
C GLN A 541 41.15 -31.80 26.06
N ARG A 542 41.95 -31.23 25.15
CA ARG A 542 42.95 -30.23 25.53
C ARG A 542 42.29 -28.98 26.11
N LEU A 543 41.25 -28.46 25.46
CA LEU A 543 40.51 -27.27 25.89
C LEU A 543 39.76 -27.50 27.21
N ARG A 544 39.35 -28.73 27.49
CA ARG A 544 38.64 -29.14 28.71
C ARG A 544 39.56 -29.26 29.94
N TYR A 545 40.77 -29.79 29.77
CA TYR A 545 41.65 -30.12 30.91
C TYR A 545 42.86 -29.18 31.06
N ASN A 546 43.24 -28.43 30.03
CA ASN A 546 44.35 -27.49 30.08
C ASN A 546 43.87 -26.09 29.70
N GLU A 547 43.97 -25.16 30.64
CA GLU A 547 43.60 -23.76 30.41
C GLU A 547 44.43 -23.19 29.25
N PRO A 548 43.80 -22.78 28.14
CA PRO A 548 44.50 -22.27 26.98
C PRO A 548 44.91 -20.81 27.18
N ASP A 549 46.12 -20.44 26.75
CA ASP A 549 46.55 -19.03 26.71
C ASP A 549 45.65 -18.17 25.79
N ASN A 550 45.09 -18.80 24.75
CA ASN A 550 44.18 -18.18 23.80
C ASN A 550 43.33 -19.25 23.08
N VAL A 551 42.03 -18.99 22.93
CA VAL A 551 41.10 -19.79 22.11
C VAL A 551 40.60 -18.91 20.97
N SER A 552 40.46 -19.45 19.75
CA SER A 552 39.86 -18.66 18.66
C SER A 552 38.37 -18.43 18.93
N ILE A 553 37.84 -17.28 18.50
CA ILE A 553 36.40 -16.99 18.69
C ILE A 553 35.55 -18.02 17.95
N GLU A 554 36.01 -18.47 16.78
CA GLU A 554 35.35 -19.53 16.00
C GLU A 554 35.26 -20.83 16.78
N SER A 555 36.32 -21.25 17.49
CA SER A 555 36.27 -22.45 18.32
C SER A 555 35.26 -22.32 19.47
N VAL A 556 35.10 -21.13 20.05
CA VAL A 556 34.09 -20.92 21.11
C VAL A 556 32.69 -20.99 20.52
N VAL A 557 32.43 -20.29 19.42
CA VAL A 557 31.13 -20.31 18.72
C VAL A 557 30.77 -21.74 18.29
N GLN A 558 31.73 -22.50 17.74
CA GLN A 558 31.54 -23.90 17.37
C GLN A 558 31.18 -24.80 18.56
N LEU A 559 31.80 -24.59 19.72
CA LEU A 559 31.47 -25.34 20.94
C LEU A 559 30.08 -24.99 21.44
N CYS A 560 29.71 -23.70 21.43
CA CYS A 560 28.37 -23.26 21.83
C CYS A 560 27.28 -23.86 20.94
N ILE A 561 27.43 -23.76 19.60
CA ILE A 561 26.50 -24.35 18.63
C ILE A 561 26.47 -25.88 18.77
N GLY A 562 27.64 -26.52 18.88
CA GLY A 562 27.74 -27.97 19.01
C GLY A 562 27.05 -28.53 20.25
N MET A 563 27.02 -27.76 21.35
CA MET A 563 26.28 -28.11 22.57
C MET A 563 24.86 -27.53 22.61
N GLN A 564 24.46 -26.76 21.58
CA GLN A 564 23.20 -26.01 21.53
C GLN A 564 22.95 -25.19 22.80
N LEU A 565 23.99 -24.46 23.23
CA LEU A 565 23.93 -23.68 24.47
C LEU A 565 22.96 -22.51 24.36
N GLU A 566 22.07 -22.42 25.35
CA GLU A 566 21.24 -21.25 25.61
C GLU A 566 22.06 -19.94 25.56
N PRO A 567 21.49 -18.82 25.09
CA PRO A 567 22.26 -17.60 24.83
C PRO A 567 23.06 -17.11 26.04
N MET A 568 22.47 -17.20 27.24
CA MET A 568 23.15 -16.83 28.49
C MET A 568 24.41 -17.67 28.77
N LEU A 569 24.37 -18.97 28.45
CA LEU A 569 25.51 -19.88 28.64
C LEU A 569 26.57 -19.68 27.54
N SER A 570 26.12 -19.42 26.31
CA SER A 570 26.99 -19.03 25.19
C SER A 570 27.77 -17.75 25.50
N ASP A 571 27.11 -16.72 26.03
CA ASP A 571 27.73 -15.47 26.46
C ASP A 571 28.71 -15.67 27.62
N TYR A 572 28.36 -16.55 28.57
CA TYR A 572 29.27 -16.91 29.66
C TYR A 572 30.56 -17.53 29.11
N LEU A 573 30.45 -18.51 28.20
CA LEU A 573 31.62 -19.20 27.64
C LEU A 573 32.49 -18.27 26.79
N LEU A 574 31.86 -17.38 26.01
CA LEU A 574 32.56 -16.30 25.29
C LEU A 574 33.35 -15.41 26.25
N LYS A 575 32.73 -14.96 27.34
CA LYS A 575 33.38 -14.13 28.35
C LYS A 575 34.52 -14.87 29.06
N ALA A 576 34.33 -16.13 29.42
CA ALA A 576 35.36 -16.97 30.05
C ALA A 576 36.57 -17.19 29.13
N SER A 577 36.37 -17.23 27.80
CA SER A 577 37.45 -17.31 26.82
C SER A 577 38.21 -15.99 26.59
N GLY A 578 37.76 -14.89 27.21
CA GLY A 578 38.30 -13.55 26.99
C GLY A 578 37.99 -12.98 25.60
N LYS A 579 36.94 -13.48 24.92
CA LYS A 579 36.49 -13.01 23.61
C LYS A 579 35.27 -12.10 23.73
N SER A 580 35.16 -11.20 22.77
CA SER A 580 34.00 -10.32 22.60
C SER A 580 33.63 -10.22 21.12
N LEU A 581 32.33 -10.18 20.85
CA LEU A 581 31.80 -9.98 19.50
C LEU A 581 31.90 -8.50 19.12
N MET A 582 32.80 -8.21 18.19
CA MET A 582 32.99 -6.89 17.58
C MET A 582 31.87 -6.55 16.60
N MET A 583 31.73 -5.28 16.23
CA MET A 583 30.77 -4.81 15.21
C MET A 583 31.31 -5.07 13.79
N THR A 584 31.48 -6.34 13.43
CA THR A 584 31.81 -6.79 12.07
C THR A 584 30.70 -7.70 11.57
N ALA A 585 30.48 -7.77 10.26
CA ALA A 585 29.43 -8.64 9.68
C ALA A 585 29.54 -10.10 10.15
N GLN A 586 30.77 -10.62 10.22
CA GLN A 586 31.05 -11.96 10.73
C GLN A 586 30.59 -12.16 12.19
N HIS A 587 30.90 -11.20 13.07
CA HIS A 587 30.57 -11.30 14.48
C HIS A 587 29.10 -10.98 14.77
N THR A 588 28.46 -10.12 13.96
CA THR A 588 27.00 -9.94 14.00
C THR A 588 26.29 -11.24 13.64
N MET A 589 26.78 -11.97 12.63
CA MET A 589 26.26 -13.30 12.33
C MET A 589 26.50 -14.29 13.47
N TYR A 590 27.69 -14.33 14.08
CA TYR A 590 27.92 -15.17 15.26
C TYR A 590 26.99 -14.82 16.43
N TYR A 591 26.74 -13.53 16.66
CA TYR A 591 25.77 -13.08 17.66
C TYR A 591 24.39 -13.67 17.35
N PHE A 592 23.90 -13.49 16.12
CA PHE A 592 22.63 -14.03 15.66
C PHE A 592 22.52 -15.55 15.84
N LEU A 593 23.54 -16.30 15.40
CA LEU A 593 23.58 -17.76 15.52
C LEU A 593 23.49 -18.21 16.99
N LEU A 594 24.18 -17.53 17.89
CA LEU A 594 24.20 -17.90 19.31
C LEU A 594 22.94 -17.49 20.09
N HIS A 595 22.19 -16.51 19.58
CA HIS A 595 21.08 -15.91 20.32
C HIS A 595 19.70 -16.29 19.77
N SER A 596 19.62 -16.69 18.50
CA SER A 596 18.34 -16.95 17.84
C SER A 596 18.34 -18.17 16.94
N TYR A 597 19.49 -18.81 16.71
CA TYR A 597 19.61 -19.97 15.81
C TYR A 597 20.42 -21.12 16.42
N TYR A 598 20.64 -21.10 17.74
CA TYR A 598 21.60 -21.98 18.43
C TYR A 598 21.14 -23.44 18.52
N THR A 599 19.85 -23.71 18.30
CA THR A 599 19.26 -25.05 18.25
C THR A 599 19.52 -25.78 16.93
N HIS A 600 20.09 -25.09 15.93
CA HIS A 600 20.41 -25.68 14.63
C HIS A 600 21.81 -26.28 14.61
N SER A 601 22.02 -27.23 13.71
CA SER A 601 23.33 -27.86 13.53
C SER A 601 24.37 -26.86 13.00
N ILE A 602 25.65 -27.17 13.21
CA ILE A 602 26.74 -26.40 12.61
C ILE A 602 26.68 -26.38 11.07
N TYR A 603 26.03 -27.37 10.45
CA TYR A 603 25.86 -27.43 9.00
C TYR A 603 24.86 -26.39 8.52
N GLU A 604 23.70 -26.29 9.17
CA GLU A 604 22.67 -25.27 8.89
C GLU A 604 23.19 -23.86 9.19
N CYS A 605 23.89 -23.68 10.32
CA CYS A 605 24.59 -22.43 10.62
C CYS A 605 25.58 -22.02 9.51
N ASN A 606 26.27 -23.00 8.92
CA ASN A 606 27.20 -22.78 7.83
C ASN A 606 26.51 -22.48 6.49
N GLU A 607 25.29 -22.97 6.25
CA GLU A 607 24.49 -22.58 5.08
C GLU A 607 24.15 -21.08 5.17
N MET A 608 23.68 -20.60 6.32
CA MET A 608 23.42 -19.16 6.53
C MET A 608 24.69 -18.30 6.37
N LEU A 609 25.83 -18.77 6.87
CA LEU A 609 27.11 -18.09 6.68
C LEU A 609 27.50 -18.04 5.20
N ALA A 610 27.30 -19.13 4.46
CA ALA A 610 27.61 -19.20 3.04
C ALA A 610 26.74 -18.23 2.22
N ASP A 611 25.43 -18.17 2.51
CA ASP A 611 24.48 -17.30 1.82
C ASP A 611 24.82 -15.82 1.99
N GLN A 612 25.40 -15.45 3.14
CA GLN A 612 25.89 -14.11 3.42
C GLN A 612 27.34 -13.86 2.97
N ASN A 613 27.95 -14.80 2.25
CA ASN A 613 29.36 -14.76 1.82
C ASN A 613 30.34 -14.56 3.00
N LEU A 614 30.03 -15.15 4.15
CA LEU A 614 30.82 -15.08 5.38
C LEU A 614 31.70 -16.33 5.56
N LYS A 615 32.68 -16.21 6.47
CA LYS A 615 33.62 -17.30 6.77
C LYS A 615 32.89 -18.42 7.51
N LEU A 616 32.99 -19.64 7.00
CA LEU A 616 32.37 -20.82 7.59
C LEU A 616 33.03 -21.22 8.91
N LEU A 617 32.27 -21.85 9.80
CA LEU A 617 32.74 -22.52 11.00
C LEU A 617 33.20 -23.95 10.69
N GLY A 618 34.01 -24.55 11.57
CA GLY A 618 34.39 -25.96 11.44
C GLY A 618 35.58 -26.24 10.53
N ARG A 619 35.66 -27.48 10.05
CA ARG A 619 36.74 -27.98 9.18
C ARG A 619 36.73 -27.27 7.82
N LYS A 620 35.56 -26.83 7.36
CA LYS A 620 35.39 -26.05 6.11
C LYS A 620 36.06 -24.68 6.16
N ASN A 621 36.33 -24.16 7.35
CA ASN A 621 37.08 -22.92 7.55
C ASN A 621 38.54 -22.99 7.08
N ARG A 622 39.12 -24.20 6.96
CA ARG A 622 40.55 -24.40 6.67
C ARG A 622 40.90 -24.38 5.17
N GLY A 623 39.98 -23.99 4.29
CA GLY A 623 40.12 -24.12 2.83
C GLY A 623 40.21 -22.83 2.01
N ILE A 624 39.95 -21.64 2.56
CA ILE A 624 39.83 -20.41 1.76
C ILE A 624 41.12 -19.55 1.74
N GLU A 625 42.10 -19.82 2.62
CA GLU A 625 43.38 -19.08 2.63
C GLU A 625 44.39 -19.50 1.52
N ALA A 626 43.98 -20.27 0.51
CA ALA A 626 44.89 -20.80 -0.50
C ALA A 626 44.52 -20.50 -1.96
N VAL A 627 43.78 -19.42 -2.27
CA VAL A 627 43.80 -18.78 -3.61
C VAL A 627 43.46 -17.29 -3.48
N ILE A 628 44.45 -16.45 -3.16
CA ILE A 628 44.52 -15.05 -3.61
C ILE A 628 45.89 -14.86 -4.25
#